data_AF-A0A7H8Z9L9-F1
#
_entry.id   AF-A0A7H8Z9L9-F1
#
_cell.length_a   1.000
_cell.length_b   1.000
_cell.length_c   1.000
_cell.angle_alpha   90.00
_cell.angle_beta   90.00
_cell.angle_gamma   90.00
#
_symmetry.space_group_name_H-M   'P 1'
#
loop_
_entity.id
_entity.type
_entity.pdbx_description
1 polymer ?
#
loop_
_entity_poly.entity_id
_entity_poly.type
_entity_poly.pdbx_seq_one_letter_code
_entity_poly.pdbx_strand_id
1 'polypeptide(L)'
;MKNRFYYYQLLDEREEQQLHKAGAESFYISIGLLFLAYFIAVLAPSLFNPSMLLAIIIIGNFYFINRARSLGVTYYSRFHFTILGCLLLTLVITATLMLQNYQFNIEIYQHNPLHLKYIFAWVFTYVFYLPWVFIGNLGLKSYGEWAQKKYEKDMDKLESME
;
A
#
# COMPACT_ATOMS: atom_id res chain seq x y z
N MET A 1 -38.19 19.00 8.54
CA MET A 1 -37.32 18.40 7.50
C MET A 1 -36.04 17.95 8.18
N LYS A 2 -35.72 16.64 8.22
CA LYS A 2 -34.41 16.18 8.68
C LYS A 2 -33.35 16.77 7.74
N ASN A 3 -32.33 17.41 8.30
CA ASN A 3 -31.27 18.05 7.53
C ASN A 3 -30.42 16.93 6.89
N ARG A 4 -30.76 16.49 5.67
CA ARG A 4 -30.11 15.35 4.98
C ARG A 4 -28.59 15.48 4.96
N PHE A 5 -28.09 16.71 4.82
CA PHE A 5 -26.67 17.04 4.82
C PHE A 5 -25.93 16.56 6.09
N TYR A 6 -26.55 16.69 7.25
CA TYR A 6 -25.97 16.27 8.54
C TYR A 6 -25.87 14.74 8.65
N TYR A 7 -26.86 14.02 8.10
CA TYR A 7 -26.83 12.56 8.08
C TYR A 7 -25.76 12.00 7.13
N TYR A 8 -25.58 12.60 5.96
CA TYR A 8 -24.51 12.22 5.04
C TYR A 8 -23.12 12.50 5.62
N GLN A 9 -22.93 13.64 6.29
CA GLN A 9 -21.67 13.94 6.99
C GLN A 9 -21.34 12.93 8.09
N LEU A 10 -22.32 12.57 8.92
CA LEU A 10 -22.15 11.53 9.96
C LEU A 10 -21.84 10.15 9.38
N LEU A 11 -22.40 9.81 8.23
CA LEU A 11 -22.11 8.55 7.52
C LEU A 11 -20.68 8.53 6.98
N ASP A 12 -20.22 9.62 6.36
CA ASP A 12 -18.85 9.74 5.82
C ASP A 12 -17.79 9.73 6.93
N GLU A 13 -18.02 10.43 8.06
CA GLU A 13 -17.15 10.36 9.23
C GLU A 13 -17.05 8.95 9.82
N ARG A 14 -18.17 8.22 9.85
CA ARG A 14 -18.19 6.84 10.34
C ARG A 14 -17.43 5.90 9.42
N GLU A 15 -17.60 6.03 8.11
CA GLU A 15 -16.84 5.25 7.13
C GLU A 15 -15.33 5.54 7.24
N GLU A 16 -14.94 6.80 7.40
CA GLU A 16 -13.55 7.20 7.57
C GLU A 16 -12.94 6.62 8.85
N GLN A 17 -13.65 6.66 9.98
CA GLN A 17 -13.20 6.04 11.22
C GLN A 17 -13.02 4.52 11.09
N GLN A 18 -13.95 3.85 10.41
CA GLN A 18 -13.87 2.40 10.16
C GLN A 18 -12.71 2.05 9.21
N LEU A 19 -12.44 2.92 8.21
CA LEU A 19 -11.29 2.78 7.32
C LEU A 19 -9.98 2.92 8.09
N HIS A 20 -9.86 3.94 8.95
CA HIS A 20 -8.69 4.12 9.81
C HIS A 20 -8.48 2.94 10.75
N LYS A 21 -9.56 2.37 11.30
CA LYS A 21 -9.49 1.15 12.11
C LYS A 21 -8.97 -0.05 11.30
N ALA A 22 -9.54 -0.31 10.13
CA ALA A 22 -9.08 -1.39 9.25
C ALA A 22 -7.60 -1.20 8.85
N GLY A 23 -7.22 0.05 8.56
CA GLY A 23 -5.86 0.46 8.27
C GLY A 23 -4.92 0.18 9.43
N ALA A 24 -5.26 0.61 10.64
CA ALA A 24 -4.47 0.36 11.84
C ALA A 24 -4.28 -1.14 12.11
N GLU A 25 -5.35 -1.94 12.07
CA GLU A 25 -5.28 -3.39 12.24
C GLU A 25 -4.36 -4.05 11.19
N SER A 26 -4.49 -3.66 9.92
CA SER A 26 -3.62 -4.16 8.85
C SER A 26 -2.15 -3.74 9.01
N PHE A 27 -1.91 -2.54 9.52
CA PHE A 27 -0.58 -2.01 9.79
C PHE A 27 0.10 -2.76 10.94
N TYR A 28 -0.62 -3.05 12.03
CA TYR A 28 -0.09 -3.84 13.14
C TYR A 28 0.32 -5.26 12.71
N ILE A 29 -0.49 -5.92 11.88
CA ILE A 29 -0.16 -7.23 11.32
C ILE A 29 1.08 -7.14 10.44
N SER A 30 1.13 -6.14 9.55
CA SER A 30 2.27 -5.92 8.65
C SER A 30 3.56 -5.64 9.42
N ILE A 31 3.51 -4.81 10.46
CA ILE A 31 4.64 -4.54 11.35
C ILE A 31 5.09 -5.82 12.07
N GLY A 32 4.16 -6.59 12.63
CA GLY A 32 4.51 -7.84 13.32
C GLY A 32 5.25 -8.83 12.42
N LEU A 33 4.78 -8.96 11.17
CA LEU A 33 5.42 -9.79 10.15
C LEU A 33 6.79 -9.23 9.71
N LEU A 34 6.92 -7.90 9.59
CA LEU A 34 8.21 -7.25 9.27
C LEU A 34 9.22 -7.46 10.41
N PHE A 35 8.80 -7.37 11.67
CA PHE A 35 9.66 -7.70 12.81
C PHE A 35 10.08 -9.17 12.78
N LEU A 36 9.17 -10.09 12.46
CA LEU A 36 9.52 -11.50 12.30
C LEU A 36 10.55 -11.70 11.18
N ALA A 37 10.35 -11.08 10.02
CA ALA A 37 11.31 -11.13 8.92
C ALA A 37 12.68 -10.56 9.31
N TYR A 38 12.71 -9.49 10.11
CA TYR A 38 13.94 -8.94 10.68
C TYR A 38 14.62 -9.91 11.64
N PHE A 39 13.88 -10.54 12.57
CA PHE A 39 14.45 -11.56 13.45
C PHE A 39 15.04 -12.73 12.67
N ILE A 40 14.37 -13.18 11.61
CA ILE A 40 14.89 -14.23 10.72
C ILE A 40 16.17 -13.75 10.04
N ALA A 41 16.22 -12.52 9.53
CA ALA A 41 17.41 -11.96 8.90
C ALA A 41 18.63 -11.91 9.85
N VAL A 42 18.40 -11.66 11.14
CA VAL A 42 19.48 -11.54 12.15
C VAL A 42 19.87 -12.91 12.73
N LEU A 43 18.91 -13.75 13.10
CA LEU A 43 19.13 -14.99 13.86
C LEU A 43 19.30 -16.21 12.97
N ALA A 44 18.70 -16.22 11.78
CA ALA A 44 18.78 -17.32 10.82
C ALA A 44 18.92 -16.79 9.38
N PRO A 45 20.05 -16.15 9.03
CA PRO A 45 20.22 -15.44 7.77
C PRO A 45 20.03 -16.34 6.53
N SER A 46 20.32 -17.64 6.66
CA SER A 46 20.13 -18.63 5.60
C SER A 46 18.66 -18.87 5.23
N LEU A 47 17.71 -18.53 6.10
CA LEU A 47 16.27 -18.64 5.86
C LEU A 47 15.66 -17.33 5.33
N PHE A 48 16.40 -16.22 5.37
CA PHE A 48 15.89 -14.94 4.93
C PHE A 48 15.92 -14.83 3.40
N ASN A 49 14.76 -14.54 2.80
CA ASN A 49 14.64 -14.23 1.39
C ASN A 49 13.99 -12.84 1.22
N PRO A 50 14.56 -11.92 0.42
CA PRO A 50 13.96 -10.59 0.19
C PRO A 50 12.52 -10.64 -0.32
N SER A 51 12.14 -11.73 -1.02
CA SER A 51 10.76 -11.96 -1.47
C SER A 51 9.75 -12.08 -0.32
N MET A 52 10.21 -12.38 0.91
CA MET A 52 9.37 -12.36 2.10
C MET A 52 8.79 -10.97 2.37
N LEU A 53 9.54 -9.89 2.10
CA LEU A 53 9.04 -8.53 2.27
C LEU A 53 7.86 -8.24 1.33
N LEU A 54 7.96 -8.70 0.08
CA LEU A 54 6.86 -8.64 -0.90
C LEU A 54 5.65 -9.44 -0.43
N ALA A 55 5.86 -10.67 0.06
CA ALA A 55 4.78 -11.50 0.59
C ALA A 55 4.05 -10.83 1.76
N ILE A 56 4.78 -10.18 2.66
CA ILE A 56 4.21 -9.44 3.80
C ILE A 56 3.34 -8.28 3.32
N ILE A 57 3.81 -7.51 2.34
CA ILE A 57 3.04 -6.41 1.74
C ILE A 57 1.74 -6.95 1.11
N ILE A 58 1.81 -8.06 0.37
CA ILE A 58 0.63 -8.68 -0.25
C ILE A 58 -0.37 -9.13 0.81
N ILE A 59 0.09 -9.83 1.86
CA ILE A 59 -0.76 -10.31 2.95
C ILE A 59 -1.42 -9.14 3.68
N GLY A 60 -0.67 -8.08 3.99
CA GLY A 60 -1.19 -6.87 4.64
C GLY A 60 -2.29 -6.20 3.82
N ASN A 61 -2.09 -6.06 2.50
CA ASN A 61 -3.09 -5.50 1.59
C ASN A 61 -4.35 -6.38 1.49
N PHE A 62 -4.18 -7.70 1.40
CA PHE A 62 -5.31 -8.62 1.30
C PHE A 62 -6.14 -8.64 2.60
N TYR A 63 -5.46 -8.59 3.75
CA TYR A 63 -6.12 -8.43 5.05
C TYR A 63 -6.89 -7.12 5.12
N PHE A 64 -6.28 -6.00 4.71
CA PHE A 64 -6.93 -4.69 4.69
C PHE A 64 -8.21 -4.71 3.85
N ILE A 65 -8.18 -5.24 2.63
CA ILE A 65 -9.34 -5.31 1.74
C ILE A 65 -10.46 -6.16 2.37
N ASN A 66 -10.15 -7.34 2.89
CA ASN A 66 -11.15 -8.22 3.51
C ASN A 66 -11.71 -7.62 4.81
N ARG A 67 -10.86 -6.97 5.60
CA ARG A 67 -11.28 -6.34 6.85
C ARG A 67 -12.18 -5.14 6.58
N ALA A 68 -11.80 -4.30 5.64
CA ALA A 68 -12.61 -3.17 5.24
C ALA A 68 -13.97 -3.64 4.67
N ARG A 69 -13.99 -4.72 3.86
CA ARG A 69 -15.23 -5.40 3.42
C ARG A 69 -16.12 -5.81 4.60
N SER A 70 -15.55 -6.46 5.60
CA SER A 70 -16.30 -6.94 6.78
C SER A 70 -16.90 -5.79 7.63
N LEU A 71 -16.28 -4.61 7.59
CA LEU A 71 -16.75 -3.42 8.31
C LEU A 71 -17.81 -2.64 7.54
N GLY A 72 -18.13 -3.05 6.30
CA GLY A 72 -19.13 -2.39 5.45
C GLY A 72 -18.66 -1.05 4.89
N VAL A 73 -17.37 -0.75 4.94
CA VAL A 73 -16.80 0.50 4.41
C VAL A 73 -16.76 0.41 2.89
N THR A 74 -17.06 1.50 2.20
CA THR A 74 -16.93 1.57 0.74
C THR A 74 -15.60 2.22 0.36
N TYR A 75 -14.49 1.49 0.47
CA TYR A 75 -13.10 2.03 0.31
C TYR A 75 -12.73 2.45 -1.10
N TYR A 76 -13.51 2.08 -2.11
CA TYR A 76 -13.08 2.21 -3.50
C TYR A 76 -12.82 3.67 -3.93
N SER A 77 -13.57 4.67 -3.43
CA SER A 77 -13.37 6.06 -3.85
C SER A 77 -12.04 6.67 -3.39
N ARG A 78 -11.43 6.13 -2.32
CA ARG A 78 -10.20 6.67 -1.71
C ARG A 78 -8.95 5.82 -1.96
N PHE A 79 -9.03 4.80 -2.84
CA PHE A 79 -7.89 3.98 -3.25
C PHE A 79 -6.98 4.77 -4.21
N HIS A 80 -6.26 5.78 -3.71
CA HIS A 80 -5.13 6.38 -4.41
C HIS A 80 -4.13 6.88 -3.38
N PHE A 81 -2.85 6.75 -3.71
CA PHE A 81 -1.76 7.30 -2.91
C PHE A 81 -1.69 8.82 -3.11
N THR A 82 -1.36 9.51 -2.03
CA THR A 82 -0.88 10.90 -2.11
C THR A 82 0.48 10.94 -2.82
N ILE A 83 0.96 12.14 -3.18
CA ILE A 83 2.29 12.33 -3.75
C ILE A 83 3.36 11.71 -2.83
N LEU A 84 3.26 11.95 -1.51
CA LEU A 84 4.13 11.35 -0.51
C LEU A 84 4.01 9.82 -0.48
N GLY A 85 2.79 9.28 -0.57
CA GLY A 85 2.56 7.85 -0.67
C GLY A 85 3.23 7.21 -1.90
N CYS A 86 3.17 7.88 -3.06
CA CYS A 86 3.86 7.42 -4.27
C CYS A 86 5.38 7.44 -4.10
N LEU A 87 5.93 8.50 -3.50
CA LEU A 87 7.37 8.61 -3.23
C LEU A 87 7.85 7.51 -2.26
N LEU A 88 7.07 7.23 -1.21
CA LEU A 88 7.37 6.17 -0.24
C LEU A 88 7.25 4.78 -0.85
N LEU A 89 6.20 4.51 -1.64
CA LEU A 89 6.04 3.22 -2.32
C LEU A 89 7.18 2.97 -3.30
N THR A 90 7.58 3.99 -4.06
CA THR A 90 8.74 3.91 -4.96
C THR A 90 10.02 3.62 -4.17
N LEU A 91 10.18 4.21 -2.99
CA LEU A 91 11.33 3.97 -2.11
C LEU A 91 11.35 2.53 -1.60
N VAL A 92 10.20 1.98 -1.21
CA VAL A 92 10.08 0.57 -0.77
C VAL A 92 10.41 -0.41 -1.89
N ILE A 93 9.90 -0.16 -3.11
CA ILE A 93 10.21 -0.97 -4.30
C ILE A 93 11.71 -0.91 -4.59
N THR A 94 12.28 0.31 -4.60
CA THR A 94 13.72 0.52 -4.82
C THR A 94 14.54 -0.21 -3.77
N ALA A 95 14.23 -0.05 -2.48
CA ALA A 95 14.96 -0.71 -1.40
C ALA A 95 14.93 -2.24 -1.53
N THR A 96 13.77 -2.80 -1.90
CA THR A 96 13.61 -4.26 -2.08
C THR A 96 14.47 -4.77 -3.24
N LEU A 97 14.43 -4.10 -4.40
CA LEU A 97 15.26 -4.45 -5.56
C LEU A 97 16.75 -4.26 -5.26
N MET A 98 17.11 -3.23 -4.52
CA MET A 98 18.51 -2.96 -4.17
C MET A 98 19.06 -3.95 -3.14
N LEU A 99 18.25 -4.40 -2.19
CA LEU A 99 18.59 -5.51 -1.29
C LEU A 99 18.87 -6.80 -2.08
N GLN A 100 18.02 -7.13 -3.05
CA GLN A 100 18.25 -8.27 -3.94
C GLN A 100 19.52 -8.10 -4.79
N ASN A 101 19.72 -6.91 -5.37
CA ASN A 101 20.90 -6.58 -6.17
C ASN A 101 22.19 -6.66 -5.35
N TYR A 102 22.15 -6.27 -4.07
CA TYR A 102 23.29 -6.38 -3.15
C TYR A 102 23.64 -7.84 -2.88
N GLN A 103 22.64 -8.68 -2.61
CA GLN A 103 22.85 -10.11 -2.40
C GLN A 103 23.42 -10.79 -3.66
N PHE A 104 22.91 -10.43 -4.85
CA PHE A 104 23.37 -11.03 -6.11
C PHE A 104 24.81 -10.64 -6.47
N ASN A 105 25.21 -9.39 -6.18
CA ASN A 105 26.55 -8.87 -6.51
C ASN A 105 27.44 -8.71 -5.27
N ILE A 106 27.29 -9.60 -4.29
CA ILE A 106 27.96 -9.47 -3.00
C ILE A 106 29.49 -9.37 -3.15
N GLU A 107 30.08 -10.12 -4.08
CA GLU A 107 31.52 -10.11 -4.36
C GLU A 107 32.05 -8.73 -4.77
N ILE A 108 31.22 -7.91 -5.43
CA ILE A 108 31.59 -6.57 -5.88
C ILE A 108 31.45 -5.55 -4.73
N TYR A 109 30.44 -5.71 -3.87
CA TYR A 109 30.08 -4.72 -2.86
C TYR A 109 30.60 -5.02 -1.44
N GLN A 110 31.02 -6.26 -1.17
CA GLN A 110 31.43 -6.72 0.17
C GLN A 110 32.57 -5.90 0.78
N HIS A 111 33.49 -5.40 -0.05
CA HIS A 111 34.63 -4.60 0.40
C HIS A 111 34.32 -3.09 0.49
N ASN A 112 33.26 -2.63 -0.18
CA ASN A 112 32.83 -1.24 -0.13
C ASN A 112 31.29 -1.14 -0.23
N PRO A 113 30.57 -1.03 0.90
CA PRO A 113 29.12 -0.92 0.89
C PRO A 113 28.61 0.38 0.23
N LEU A 114 29.48 1.38 0.04
CA LEU A 114 29.20 2.64 -0.67
C LEU A 114 29.79 2.65 -2.08
N HIS A 115 29.96 1.47 -2.68
CA HIS A 115 30.46 1.36 -4.04
C HIS A 115 29.64 2.24 -5.00
N LEU A 116 30.31 3.08 -5.81
CA LEU A 116 29.64 4.06 -6.68
C LEU A 116 28.57 3.44 -7.59
N LYS A 117 28.83 2.24 -8.13
CA LYS A 117 27.84 1.49 -8.93
C LYS A 117 26.58 1.13 -8.14
N TYR A 118 26.72 0.79 -6.86
CA TYR A 118 25.59 0.47 -5.99
C TYR A 118 24.73 1.71 -5.74
N ILE A 119 25.37 2.84 -5.36
CA ILE A 119 24.67 4.11 -5.15
C ILE A 119 23.99 4.60 -6.43
N PHE A 120 24.67 4.50 -7.58
CA PHE A 120 24.08 4.88 -8.86
C PHE A 120 22.88 4.00 -9.22
N ALA A 121 22.94 2.70 -8.94
CA ALA A 121 21.82 1.78 -9.13
C ALA A 121 20.63 2.15 -8.23
N TRP A 122 20.83 2.62 -6.99
CA TRP A 122 19.76 3.15 -6.15
C TRP A 122 19.03 4.32 -6.83
N VAL A 123 19.79 5.34 -7.25
CA VAL A 123 19.23 6.55 -7.88
C VAL A 123 18.52 6.22 -9.19
N PHE A 124 19.17 5.43 -10.05
CA PHE A 124 18.60 5.02 -11.33
C PHE A 124 17.30 4.24 -11.15
N THR A 125 17.29 3.23 -10.26
CA THR A 125 16.12 2.42 -9.98
C THR A 125 14.98 3.28 -9.46
N TYR A 126 15.26 4.19 -8.51
CA TYR A 126 14.23 5.08 -7.97
C TYR A 126 13.59 5.96 -9.05
N VAL A 127 14.41 6.66 -9.84
CA VAL A 127 13.93 7.55 -10.91
C VAL A 127 13.19 6.77 -12.00
N PHE A 128 13.64 5.54 -12.31
CA PHE A 128 13.00 4.70 -13.31
C PHE A 128 11.63 4.18 -12.87
N TYR A 129 11.48 3.75 -11.62
CA TYR A 129 10.22 3.20 -11.10
C TYR A 129 9.21 4.28 -10.68
N LEU A 130 9.66 5.50 -10.40
CA LEU A 130 8.80 6.60 -9.98
C LEU A 130 7.64 6.86 -10.98
N PRO A 131 7.87 7.04 -12.30
CA PRO A 131 6.78 7.19 -13.27
C PRO A 131 5.79 6.03 -13.27
N TRP A 132 6.27 4.79 -13.16
CA TRP A 132 5.42 3.60 -13.15
C TRP A 132 4.49 3.57 -11.95
N VAL A 133 4.99 3.94 -10.77
CA VAL A 133 4.17 4.05 -9.55
C VAL A 133 3.10 5.13 -9.70
N PHE A 134 3.44 6.28 -10.31
CA PHE A 134 2.46 7.33 -10.59
C PHE A 134 1.40 6.89 -11.60
N ILE A 135 1.78 6.18 -12.67
CA ILE A 135 0.84 5.61 -13.65
C ILE A 135 -0.11 4.62 -12.97
N GLY A 136 0.42 3.72 -12.14
CA GLY A 136 -0.39 2.80 -11.34
C GLY A 136 -1.35 3.55 -10.41
N ASN A 137 -0.89 4.62 -9.78
CA ASN A 137 -1.70 5.45 -8.90
C ASN A 137 -2.84 6.18 -9.64
N LEU A 138 -2.60 6.66 -10.87
CA LEU A 138 -3.64 7.24 -11.72
C LEU A 138 -4.71 6.20 -12.08
N GLY A 139 -4.29 4.96 -12.36
CA GLY A 139 -5.21 3.84 -12.60
C GLY A 139 -6.09 3.55 -11.38
N LEU A 140 -5.49 3.53 -10.19
CA LEU A 140 -6.23 3.36 -8.93
C LEU A 140 -7.22 4.50 -8.70
N LYS A 141 -6.82 5.75 -8.95
CA LYS A 141 -7.71 6.92 -8.85
C LYS A 141 -8.91 6.81 -9.81
N SER A 142 -8.68 6.50 -11.08
CA SER A 142 -9.74 6.35 -12.07
C SER A 142 -10.72 5.21 -11.70
N TYR A 143 -10.18 4.10 -11.20
CA TYR A 143 -10.99 3.00 -10.71
C TYR A 143 -11.85 3.40 -9.51
N GLY A 144 -11.31 4.22 -8.60
CA GLY A 144 -12.04 4.74 -7.45
C GLY A 144 -13.18 5.68 -7.85
N GLU A 145 -12.94 6.59 -8.79
CA GLU A 145 -13.99 7.48 -9.33
C GLU A 145 -15.12 6.69 -10.02
N TRP A 146 -14.77 5.65 -10.77
CA TRP A 146 -15.76 4.76 -11.40
C TRP A 146 -16.60 4.01 -10.36
N ALA A 147 -15.95 3.48 -9.32
CA ALA A 147 -16.63 2.76 -8.25
C ALA A 147 -17.56 3.67 -7.45
N GLN A 148 -17.16 4.91 -7.18
CA GLN A 148 -18.02 5.91 -6.53
C GLN A 148 -19.26 6.20 -7.35
N LYS A 149 -19.13 6.49 -8.66
CA LYS A 149 -20.27 6.74 -9.55
C LYS A 149 -21.24 5.55 -9.60
N LYS A 150 -20.70 4.33 -9.55
CA LYS A 150 -21.53 3.13 -9.49
C LYS A 150 -22.32 3.05 -8.19
N TYR A 151 -21.69 3.35 -7.06
CA TYR A 151 -22.34 3.36 -5.75
C TYR A 151 -23.46 4.41 -5.66
N GLU A 152 -23.18 5.65 -6.08
CA GLU A 152 -24.18 6.73 -6.14
C GLU A 152 -25.41 6.32 -6.97
N LYS A 153 -25.17 5.73 -8.14
CA LYS A 153 -26.24 5.24 -9.03
C LYS A 153 -27.05 4.09 -8.41
N ASP A 154 -26.41 3.21 -7.63
CA ASP A 154 -27.11 2.11 -6.97
C ASP A 154 -27.93 2.61 -5.77
N MET A 155 -27.48 3.65 -5.07
CA MET A 155 -28.24 4.34 -4.03
C MET A 155 -29.47 5.08 -4.58
N ASP A 156 -29.31 5.84 -5.66
CA ASP A 156 -30.42 6.56 -6.32
C ASP A 156 -31.54 5.61 -6.75
N LYS A 157 -31.19 4.41 -7.22
CA LYS A 157 -32.18 3.39 -7.58
C LYS A 157 -32.94 2.88 -6.37
N LEU A 158 -32.26 2.62 -5.26
CA LEU A 158 -32.90 2.15 -4.03
C LEU A 158 -33.86 3.21 -3.47
N GLU A 159 -33.46 4.49 -3.47
CA GLU A 159 -34.34 5.59 -3.06
C GLU A 159 -35.53 5.79 -4.01
N SER A 160 -35.40 5.49 -5.30
CA SER A 160 -36.51 5.58 -6.27
C SER A 160 -37.52 4.42 -6.21
N MET A 161 -37.17 3.35 -5.49
CA MET A 161 -38.02 2.16 -5.32
C MET A 161 -38.82 2.18 -4.01
N GLU A 162 -38.49 3.08 -3.08
CA GLU A 162 -39.30 3.45 -1.90
C GLU A 162 -40.32 4.55 -2.23
#